data_AF-A0A3D0H0G9-F1
#
_entry.id   AF-A0A3D0H0G9-F1
#
_cell.length_a   1.000
_cell.length_b   1.000
_cell.length_c   1.000
_cell.angle_alpha   90.00
_cell.angle_beta   90.00
_cell.angle_gamma   90.00
#
_symmetry.space_group_name_H-M   'P 1'
#
loop_
_entity.id
_entity.type
_entity.pdbx_description
1 polymer ?
#
loop_
_entity_poly.entity_id
_entity_poly.type
_entity_poly.pdbx_seq_one_letter_code
_entity_poly.pdbx_strand_id
1 'polypeptide(L)'
;TTDSAVRITHIPSGLVVICQDEKSQHKNKAKAMKVLRARLLDQMRSEQEARIAQERKSQVGSGDRSERIRTYNFPQNRVSDHRINLTLYRLEEFLTGDMDGVIDPLITHFQAEALRAAGGSEAM
;
A
#
# COMPACT_ATOMS: atom_id res chain seq x y z
N THR A 1 2.04 -43.43 -31.62
CA THR A 1 2.26 -41.98 -31.43
C THR A 1 2.92 -41.78 -30.09
N THR A 2 4.00 -41.00 -30.01
CA THR A 2 4.70 -40.74 -28.73
C THR A 2 4.07 -39.54 -28.05
N ASP A 3 3.52 -39.73 -26.85
CA ASP A 3 2.86 -38.66 -26.10
C ASP A 3 3.89 -37.81 -25.33
N SER A 4 4.44 -36.79 -25.99
CA SER A 4 5.45 -35.90 -25.40
C SER A 4 4.89 -34.61 -24.79
N ALA A 5 3.61 -34.29 -25.03
CA ALA A 5 2.97 -33.07 -24.54
C ALA A 5 2.80 -33.08 -23.02
N VAL A 6 3.07 -31.94 -22.36
CA VAL A 6 2.95 -31.77 -20.91
C VAL A 6 2.01 -30.63 -20.57
N ARG A 7 1.07 -30.89 -19.64
CA ARG A 7 0.21 -29.90 -19.02
C ARG A 7 0.47 -29.89 -17.52
N ILE A 8 0.75 -28.72 -16.96
CA ILE A 8 0.98 -28.51 -15.52
C ILE A 8 -0.08 -27.53 -15.01
N THR A 9 -0.70 -27.88 -13.89
CA THR A 9 -1.69 -27.03 -13.21
C THR A 9 -1.17 -26.71 -11.82
N HIS A 10 -1.05 -25.43 -11.48
CA HIS A 10 -0.79 -25.00 -10.12
C HIS A 10 -2.11 -24.90 -9.37
N ILE A 11 -2.38 -25.90 -8.53
CA ILE A 11 -3.67 -26.06 -7.83
C ILE A 11 -4.06 -24.80 -7.03
N PRO A 12 -3.18 -24.18 -6.22
CA PRO A 12 -3.56 -23.04 -5.39
C PRO A 12 -3.97 -21.79 -6.18
N SER A 13 -3.33 -21.52 -7.32
CA SER A 13 -3.65 -20.33 -8.14
C SER A 13 -4.54 -20.64 -9.35
N GLY A 14 -4.85 -21.92 -9.61
CA GLY A 14 -5.55 -22.37 -10.80
C GLY A 14 -4.78 -22.21 -12.11
N LEU A 15 -3.52 -21.75 -12.09
CA LEU A 15 -2.78 -21.42 -13.30
C LEU A 15 -2.35 -22.68 -14.07
N VAL A 16 -2.72 -22.74 -15.35
CA VAL A 16 -2.39 -23.86 -16.24
C VAL A 16 -1.34 -23.44 -17.26
N VAL A 17 -0.32 -24.27 -17.43
CA VAL A 17 0.73 -24.12 -18.45
C VAL A 17 0.81 -25.41 -19.27
N ILE A 18 0.88 -25.27 -20.59
CA ILE A 18 0.99 -26.38 -21.54
C ILE A 18 2.27 -26.18 -22.36
N CYS A 19 3.01 -27.26 -22.62
CA CYS A 19 4.20 -27.25 -23.47
C CYS A 19 4.28 -28.54 -24.30
N GLN A 20 4.50 -28.40 -25.60
CA GLN A 20 4.56 -29.51 -26.57
C GLN A 20 5.68 -29.34 -27.61
N ASP A 21 6.63 -28.45 -27.34
CA ASP A 21 7.60 -27.99 -28.35
C ASP A 21 8.66 -29.06 -28.65
N GLU A 22 8.97 -29.92 -27.67
CA GLU A 22 10.03 -30.91 -27.74
C GLU A 22 9.48 -32.34 -27.94
N LYS A 23 10.30 -33.19 -28.57
CA LYS A 23 10.01 -34.63 -28.69
C LYS A 23 10.08 -35.38 -27.34
N SER A 24 10.74 -34.80 -26.34
CA SER A 24 10.90 -35.39 -25.01
C SER A 24 10.00 -34.72 -23.98
N GLN A 25 9.19 -35.53 -23.29
CA GLN A 25 8.33 -35.10 -22.19
C GLN A 25 9.11 -34.39 -21.07
N HIS A 26 10.33 -34.85 -20.75
CA HIS A 26 11.15 -34.26 -19.69
C HIS A 26 11.57 -32.83 -20.03
N LYS A 27 11.91 -32.56 -21.29
CA LYS A 27 12.24 -31.21 -21.76
C LYS A 27 11.02 -30.29 -21.74
N ASN A 28 9.86 -30.78 -22.18
CA ASN A 28 8.60 -30.04 -22.11
C ASN A 28 8.20 -29.73 -20.66
N LYS A 29 8.39 -30.68 -19.72
CA LYS A 29 8.15 -30.47 -18.29
C LYS A 29 9.05 -29.39 -17.71
N ALA A 30 10.35 -29.40 -18.01
CA ALA A 30 11.29 -28.39 -17.53
C ALA A 30 10.92 -26.98 -18.05
N LYS A 31 10.56 -26.87 -19.33
CA LYS A 31 10.13 -25.59 -19.94
C LYS A 31 8.80 -25.11 -19.36
N ALA A 32 7.81 -25.99 -19.22
CA ALA A 32 6.52 -25.68 -18.59
C ALA A 32 6.70 -25.20 -17.15
N MET A 33 7.57 -25.83 -16.36
CA MET A 33 7.87 -25.40 -14.98
C MET A 33 8.53 -24.01 -14.93
N LYS A 34 9.45 -23.71 -15.86
CA LYS A 34 10.09 -22.39 -15.95
C LYS A 34 9.05 -21.30 -16.25
N VAL A 35 8.15 -21.56 -17.20
CA VAL A 35 7.05 -20.63 -17.56
C VAL A 35 6.07 -20.47 -16.39
N LEU A 36 5.69 -21.57 -15.74
CA LEU A 36 4.80 -21.56 -14.58
C LEU A 36 5.38 -20.69 -13.46
N ARG A 37 6.66 -20.90 -13.11
CA ARG A 37 7.35 -20.09 -12.09
C ARG A 37 7.39 -18.60 -12.46
N ALA A 38 7.68 -18.27 -13.71
CA ALA A 38 7.72 -16.89 -14.17
C ALA A 38 6.34 -16.21 -14.05
N ARG A 39 5.27 -16.88 -14.48
CA ARG A 39 3.89 -16.36 -14.38
C ARG A 39 3.43 -16.17 -12.94
N LEU A 40 3.74 -17.13 -12.05
CA LEU A 40 3.42 -17.00 -10.63
C LEU A 40 4.15 -15.82 -9.99
N LEU A 41 5.44 -15.64 -10.30
CA LEU A 41 6.22 -14.53 -9.80
C LEU A 41 5.67 -13.18 -10.27
N ASP A 42 5.32 -13.10 -11.55
CA ASP A 42 4.73 -11.90 -12.15
C ASP A 42 3.39 -11.53 -11.49
N GLN A 43 2.51 -12.53 -11.30
CA GLN A 43 1.24 -12.34 -10.60
C GLN A 43 1.45 -11.81 -9.16
N MET A 44 2.32 -12.46 -8.37
CA MET A 44 2.57 -12.03 -6.99
C MET A 44 3.16 -10.61 -6.90
N ARG A 45 4.05 -10.25 -7.85
CA ARG A 45 4.63 -8.90 -7.93
C ARG A 45 3.57 -7.87 -8.31
N SER A 46 2.76 -8.16 -9.33
CA SER A 46 1.68 -7.26 -9.75
C SER A 46 0.66 -7.04 -8.63
N GLU A 47 0.27 -8.10 -7.90
CA GLU A 47 -0.61 -7.97 -6.74
C GLU A 47 0.02 -7.14 -5.61
N GLN A 48 1.31 -7.32 -5.34
CA GLN A 48 2.03 -6.53 -4.34
C GLN A 48 2.12 -5.05 -4.74
N GLU A 49 2.48 -4.77 -5.98
CA GLU A 49 2.56 -3.41 -6.52
C GLU A 49 1.20 -2.72 -6.51
N ALA A 50 0.13 -3.45 -6.87
CA ALA A 50 -1.24 -2.93 -6.80
C ALA A 50 -1.65 -2.57 -5.37
N ARG A 51 -1.32 -3.42 -4.38
CA ARG A 51 -1.56 -3.11 -2.96
C ARG A 51 -0.82 -1.84 -2.52
N ILE A 52 0.47 -1.75 -2.81
CA ILE A 52 1.29 -0.58 -2.46
C ILE A 52 0.76 0.68 -3.15
N ALA A 53 0.39 0.59 -4.43
CA ALA A 53 -0.15 1.72 -5.18
C ALA A 53 -1.48 2.20 -4.58
N GLN A 54 -2.35 1.28 -4.18
CA GLN A 54 -3.62 1.60 -3.53
C GLN A 54 -3.39 2.26 -2.16
N GLU A 55 -2.51 1.70 -1.33
CA GLU A 55 -2.15 2.28 -0.03
C GLU A 55 -1.59 3.69 -0.18
N ARG A 56 -0.62 3.88 -1.10
CA ARG A 56 -0.05 5.20 -1.38
C ARG A 56 -1.10 6.20 -1.86
N LYS A 57 -2.00 5.78 -2.77
CA LYS A 57 -3.08 6.63 -3.27
C LYS A 57 -4.01 7.06 -2.13
N SER A 58 -4.28 6.16 -1.18
CA SER A 58 -5.11 6.48 -0.01
C SER A 58 -4.44 7.47 0.96
N GLN A 59 -3.12 7.40 1.12
CA GLN A 59 -2.35 8.29 2.00
C GLN A 59 -2.20 9.70 1.44
N VAL A 60 -2.04 9.83 0.12
CA VAL A 60 -1.85 11.13 -0.55
C VAL A 60 -3.18 11.78 -0.93
N GLY A 61 -4.23 10.99 -1.11
CA GLY A 61 -5.54 11.46 -1.55
C GLY A 61 -5.57 11.79 -3.05
N SER A 62 -6.43 12.73 -3.43
CA SER A 62 -6.56 13.25 -4.80
C SER A 62 -5.49 14.30 -5.13
N GLY A 63 -4.80 14.83 -4.12
CA GLY A 63 -3.85 15.93 -4.26
C GLY A 63 -4.52 17.29 -4.44
N ASP A 64 -5.84 17.38 -4.24
CA ASP A 64 -6.55 18.65 -4.27
C ASP A 64 -6.17 19.54 -3.07
N ARG A 65 -6.24 20.85 -3.27
CA ARG A 65 -5.93 21.86 -2.26
C ARG A 65 -6.88 21.81 -1.07
N SER A 66 -8.06 21.20 -1.20
CA SER A 66 -9.02 20.99 -0.13
C SER A 66 -8.57 19.90 0.87
N GLU A 67 -7.78 18.93 0.42
CA GLU A 67 -7.31 17.78 1.22
C GLU A 67 -5.98 18.05 1.95
N ARG A 68 -5.55 19.31 2.00
CA ARG A 68 -4.28 19.67 2.65
C ARG A 68 -4.33 19.35 4.14
N ILE A 69 -3.34 18.61 4.63
CA ILE A 69 -3.23 18.34 6.08
C ILE A 69 -2.70 19.54 6.86
N ARG A 70 -1.86 20.39 6.23
CA ARG A 70 -1.19 21.53 6.87
C ARG A 70 -1.09 22.72 5.94
N THR A 71 -1.02 23.92 6.51
CA THR A 71 -0.72 25.17 5.81
C THR A 71 0.40 25.90 6.55
N TYR A 72 1.46 26.20 5.82
CA TYR A 72 2.60 26.99 6.30
C TYR A 72 2.46 28.43 5.79
N ASN A 73 2.42 29.40 6.71
CA ASN A 73 2.26 30.82 6.42
C ASN A 73 3.50 31.58 6.93
N PHE A 74 4.42 31.87 6.01
CA PHE A 74 5.68 32.56 6.33
C PHE A 74 5.48 34.01 6.78
N PRO A 75 4.67 34.87 6.12
CA PRO A 75 4.44 36.24 6.59
C PRO A 75 3.92 36.36 8.02
N GLN A 76 3.17 35.35 8.50
CA GLN A 76 2.60 35.33 9.85
C GLN A 76 3.36 34.40 10.82
N ASN A 77 4.51 33.86 10.40
CA ASN A 77 5.32 32.89 11.15
C ASN A 77 4.48 31.74 11.77
N ARG A 78 3.55 31.16 10.98
CA ARG A 78 2.53 30.24 11.50
C ARG A 78 2.40 28.95 10.71
N VAL A 79 2.16 27.86 11.42
CA VAL A 79 1.75 26.56 10.87
C VAL A 79 0.37 26.20 11.41
N SER A 80 -0.54 25.79 10.51
CA SER A 80 -1.88 25.32 10.86
C SER A 80 -2.06 23.89 10.37
N ASP A 81 -2.41 22.96 11.25
CA ASP A 81 -2.78 21.57 10.93
C ASP A 81 -4.30 21.42 10.92
N HIS A 82 -4.85 21.10 9.74
CA HIS A 82 -6.30 21.05 9.49
C HIS A 82 -6.94 19.75 9.98
N ARG A 83 -6.15 18.73 10.34
CA ARG A 83 -6.70 17.46 10.84
C ARG A 83 -7.39 17.62 12.20
N ILE A 84 -6.88 18.53 13.03
CA ILE A 84 -7.41 18.86 14.36
C ILE A 84 -7.66 20.36 14.55
N ASN A 85 -7.55 21.15 13.48
CA ASN A 85 -7.64 22.62 13.49
C ASN A 85 -6.66 23.31 14.48
N LEU A 86 -5.48 22.74 14.68
CA LEU A 86 -4.43 23.30 15.54
C LEU A 86 -3.63 24.35 14.78
N THR A 87 -3.29 25.45 15.44
CA THR A 87 -2.48 26.52 14.86
C THR A 87 -1.37 26.95 15.81
N LEU A 88 -0.12 26.95 15.35
CA LEU A 88 1.06 27.36 16.11
C LEU A 88 1.77 28.53 15.43
N TYR A 89 2.17 29.53 16.20
CA TYR A 89 2.89 30.73 15.74
C TYR A 89 4.40 30.59 15.95
N ARG A 90 4.94 29.46 15.49
CA ARG A 90 6.34 29.04 15.68
C ARG A 90 6.84 28.27 14.46
N LEU A 91 6.71 28.88 13.27
CA LEU A 91 7.00 28.19 12.01
C LEU A 91 8.49 27.93 11.85
N GLU A 92 9.35 28.87 12.24
CA GLU A 92 10.81 28.69 12.15
C GLU A 92 11.27 27.51 13.00
N GLU A 93 10.86 27.41 14.27
CA GLU A 93 11.21 26.29 15.13
C GLU A 93 10.71 24.96 14.55
N PHE A 94 9.47 24.96 14.04
CA PHE A 94 8.88 23.80 13.38
C PHE A 94 9.70 23.32 12.16
N LEU A 95 10.19 24.26 11.34
CA LEU A 95 11.03 23.94 10.18
C LEU A 95 12.43 23.47 10.58
N THR A 96 12.95 23.90 11.74
CA THR A 96 14.22 23.42 12.29
C THR A 96 14.14 22.04 12.95
N GLY A 97 12.93 21.47 13.07
CA GLY A 97 12.70 20.10 13.55
C GLY A 97 11.97 20.00 14.89
N ASP A 98 11.64 21.12 15.54
CA ASP A 98 10.81 21.13 16.76
C ASP A 98 9.33 20.93 16.39
N MET A 99 8.94 19.68 16.19
CA MET A 99 7.60 19.30 15.73
C MET A 99 6.70 18.74 16.83
N ASP A 100 7.21 18.58 18.05
CA ASP A 100 6.50 17.94 19.17
C ASP A 100 5.20 18.69 19.50
N GLY A 101 5.22 20.02 19.40
CA GLY A 101 4.04 20.87 19.58
C GLY A 101 2.89 20.60 18.60
N VAL A 102 3.12 19.89 17.49
CA VAL A 102 2.08 19.43 16.55
C VAL A 102 1.83 17.93 16.68
N ILE A 103 2.88 17.12 16.85
CA ILE A 103 2.80 15.66 16.87
C ILE A 103 2.02 15.16 18.09
N ASP A 104 2.33 15.65 19.29
CA ASP A 104 1.70 15.16 20.52
C ASP A 104 0.18 15.46 20.57
N PRO A 105 -0.28 16.67 20.22
CA PRO A 105 -1.72 16.93 20.13
C PRO A 105 -2.44 16.05 19.09
N LEU A 106 -1.80 15.76 17.96
CA LEU A 106 -2.38 14.88 16.93
C LEU A 106 -2.53 13.46 17.45
N ILE A 107 -1.47 12.89 18.04
CA ILE A 107 -1.50 11.55 18.61
C ILE A 107 -2.61 11.47 19.66
N THR A 108 -2.65 12.42 20.58
CA THR A 108 -3.65 12.48 21.65
C THR A 108 -5.07 12.53 21.09
N HIS A 109 -5.32 13.36 20.07
CA HIS A 109 -6.63 13.48 19.44
C HIS A 109 -7.09 12.16 18.82
N PHE A 110 -6.25 11.54 17.97
CA PHE A 110 -6.60 10.30 17.29
C PHE A 110 -6.71 9.11 18.25
N GLN A 111 -5.89 9.05 19.29
CA GLN A 111 -6.02 8.05 20.35
C GLN A 111 -7.34 8.22 21.11
N ALA A 112 -7.71 9.45 21.47
CA ALA A 112 -8.98 9.73 22.14
C ALA A 112 -10.19 9.40 21.23
N GLU A 113 -10.12 9.67 19.93
CA GLU A 113 -11.13 9.24 18.97
C GLU A 113 -11.24 7.72 18.85
N ALA A 114 -10.11 7.01 18.75
CA ALA A 114 -10.08 5.55 18.68
C ALA A 114 -10.69 4.91 19.95
N LEU A 115 -10.35 5.43 21.13
CA LEU A 115 -10.92 4.97 22.41
C LEU A 115 -12.43 5.23 22.49
N ARG A 116 -12.91 6.40 22.04
CA ARG A 116 -14.35 6.70 21.98
C ARG A 116 -15.08 5.76 21.02
N ALA A 117 -14.51 5.50 19.85
CA ALA A 117 -15.09 4.56 18.88
C ALA A 117 -15.14 3.13 19.44
N ALA A 118 -14.10 2.70 20.15
CA ALA A 118 -14.06 1.39 20.80
C ALA A 118 -15.08 1.27 21.95
N GLY A 119 -15.18 2.28 22.82
CA GLY A 119 -16.13 2.29 23.94
C GLY A 119 -17.60 2.44 23.53
N GLY A 120 -17.89 2.97 22.34
CA GLY A 120 -19.24 3.01 21.77
C GLY A 120 -19.72 1.67 21.19
N SER A 121 -18.81 0.74 20.92
CA SER A 121 -19.14 -0.59 20.38
C SER A 121 -19.66 -1.57 21.44
N GLU A 122 -19.50 -1.27 22.74
CA GLU A 122 -20.01 -2.12 23.84
C GLU A 122 -21.41 -1.68 24.33
N ALA A 123 -21.95 -0.57 23.83
CA ALA A 123 -23.23 0.00 24.29
C ALA A 123 -24.41 -0.17 23.30
N MET A 124 -24.29 -1.07 22.31
CA MET A 124 -25.34 -1.35 21.33
C MET A 124 -25.57 -2.85 21.14
#